data_AF-A0A0G1RW72-F1
#
_entry.id   AF-A0A0G1RW72-F1
#
_cell.length_a   1.000
_cell.length_b   1.000
_cell.length_c   1.000
_cell.angle_alpha   90.00
_cell.angle_beta   90.00
_cell.angle_gamma   90.00
#
_symmetry.space_group_name_H-M   'P 1'
#
loop_
_entity.id
_entity.type
_entity.pdbx_description
1 polymer ?
#
loop_
_entity_poly.entity_id
_entity_poly.type
_entity_poly.pdbx_seq_one_letter_code
_entity_poly.pdbx_strand_id
1 'polypeptide(L)'
;MSKRQKLVAASLLLTLGILSIQSVEIEARYQAIGLLAGVAYGLSAWAMFEDLRGVEWLTVLILPVMYPVAVALFYFLLPERFLTRTMILGFFGIGMYALLLTENIFNVAAIRTIQLLRAAHAVGFLLTLMVAFFLWDTIFSFRLYGWWNAILVLVSSFPLILQALWSVNLEEKLTAEVVYYSAALSWALFGLSLLVSFWPVTITAAALFVVTALYVGLGLVQNYLSGRLFKRTIREYLWVGLAVFLITFWLASWGEKF
;
A
#
# COMPACT_ATOMS: atom_id res chain seq x y z
N MET A 1 15.57 19.36 16.91
CA MET A 1 15.19 17.93 17.05
C MET A 1 16.08 17.10 16.15
N SER A 2 16.55 15.95 16.62
CA SER A 2 17.24 15.00 15.75
C SER A 2 16.26 14.42 14.72
N LYS A 3 16.78 13.98 13.57
CA LYS A 3 15.95 13.40 12.50
C LYS A 3 15.09 12.23 12.98
N ARG A 4 15.65 11.38 13.84
CA ARG A 4 14.91 10.26 14.47
C ARG A 4 13.78 10.76 15.38
N GLN A 5 13.99 11.84 16.14
CA GLN A 5 12.94 12.45 16.95
C GLN A 5 11.81 13.03 16.07
N LYS A 6 12.13 13.62 14.90
CA LYS A 6 11.11 14.09 13.95
C LYS A 6 10.24 12.93 13.43
N LEU A 7 10.84 11.80 13.06
CA LEU A 7 10.09 10.61 12.59
C LEU A 7 9.18 10.03 13.69
N VAL A 8 9.69 9.91 14.92
CA VAL A 8 8.88 9.45 16.07
C VAL A 8 7.74 10.42 16.37
N ALA A 9 8.00 11.72 16.35
CA ALA A 9 6.96 12.73 16.54
C ALA A 9 5.89 12.64 15.45
N ALA A 10 6.28 12.51 14.19
CA ALA A 10 5.35 12.37 13.07
C ALA A 10 4.48 11.10 13.20
N SER A 11 5.07 9.94 13.52
CA SER A 11 4.31 8.70 13.70
C SER A 11 3.35 8.78 14.89
N LEU A 12 3.76 9.39 16.00
CA LEU A 12 2.88 9.60 17.17
C LEU A 12 1.73 10.55 16.85
N LEU A 13 2.01 11.69 16.20
CA LEU A 13 0.99 12.66 15.80
C LEU A 13 -0.03 12.06 14.83
N LEU A 14 0.42 11.25 13.86
CA LEU A 14 -0.50 10.55 12.96
C LEU A 14 -1.31 9.47 13.67
N THR A 15 -0.74 8.81 14.67
CA THR A 15 -1.48 7.83 15.50
C THR A 15 -2.58 8.52 16.29
N LEU A 16 -2.28 9.70 16.85
CA LEU A 16 -3.29 10.55 17.50
C LEU A 16 -4.32 11.07 16.48
N GLY A 17 -3.92 11.34 15.24
CA GLY A 17 -4.82 11.68 14.14
C GLY A 17 -5.83 10.58 13.82
N ILE A 18 -5.40 9.31 13.77
CA ILE A 18 -6.34 8.18 13.62
C ILE A 18 -7.25 8.06 14.85
N LEU A 19 -6.72 8.29 16.05
CA LEU A 19 -7.52 8.26 17.27
C LEU A 19 -8.60 9.35 17.26
N SER A 20 -8.31 10.55 16.76
CA SER A 20 -9.24 11.68 16.73
C SER A 20 -10.37 11.50 15.72
N ILE A 21 -10.12 10.85 14.57
CA ILE A 21 -11.15 10.51 13.58
C ILE A 21 -12.30 9.71 14.20
N GLN A 22 -12.02 8.92 15.24
CA GLN A 22 -13.04 8.11 15.90
C GLN A 22 -14.07 8.94 16.67
N SER A 23 -13.69 10.14 17.10
CA SER A 23 -14.59 11.06 17.79
C SER A 23 -15.42 11.90 16.81
N VAL A 24 -15.17 11.78 15.51
CA VAL A 24 -15.87 12.54 14.47
C VAL A 24 -17.17 11.84 14.07
N GLU A 25 -18.22 12.65 13.91
CA GLU A 25 -19.52 12.20 13.41
C GLU A 25 -19.41 11.54 12.04
N ILE A 26 -20.28 10.56 11.77
CA ILE A 26 -20.19 9.68 10.60
C ILE A 26 -20.14 10.47 9.28
N GLU A 27 -20.91 11.54 9.16
CA GLU A 27 -21.00 12.38 7.95
C GLU A 27 -19.67 13.07 7.61
N ALA A 28 -18.90 13.48 8.63
CA ALA A 28 -17.64 14.20 8.46
C ALA A 28 -16.40 13.28 8.42
N ARG A 29 -16.56 11.95 8.57
CA ARG A 29 -15.43 11.00 8.64
C ARG A 29 -14.58 10.98 7.37
N TYR A 30 -15.20 10.99 6.18
CA TYR A 30 -14.44 11.00 4.92
C TYR A 30 -13.64 12.29 4.75
N GLN A 31 -14.19 13.43 5.19
CA GLN A 31 -13.47 14.71 5.20
C GLN A 31 -12.30 14.67 6.21
N ALA A 32 -12.50 14.05 7.38
CA ALA A 32 -11.45 13.87 8.37
C ALA A 32 -10.31 12.96 7.87
N ILE A 33 -10.61 11.90 7.10
CA ILE A 33 -9.59 11.08 6.43
C ILE A 33 -8.84 11.90 5.37
N GLY A 34 -9.54 12.72 4.58
CA GLY A 34 -8.90 13.63 3.63
C GLY A 34 -7.96 14.62 4.30
N LEU A 35 -8.38 15.18 5.45
CA LEU A 35 -7.53 16.03 6.28
C LEU A 35 -6.33 15.25 6.82
N LEU A 36 -6.53 14.01 7.30
CA LEU A 36 -5.43 13.14 7.76
C LEU A 36 -4.42 12.87 6.65
N ALA A 37 -4.87 12.68 5.40
CA ALA A 37 -3.98 12.52 4.25
C ALA A 37 -3.09 13.77 4.05
N GLY A 38 -3.68 14.97 4.13
CA GLY A 38 -2.95 16.24 4.04
C GLY A 38 -1.97 16.44 5.21
N VAL A 39 -2.39 16.10 6.43
CA VAL A 39 -1.53 16.13 7.63
C VAL A 39 -0.40 15.10 7.51
N ALA A 40 -0.67 13.90 7.00
CA ALA A 40 0.32 12.86 6.75
C ALA A 40 1.37 13.32 5.74
N TYR A 41 0.93 13.98 4.66
CA TYR A 41 1.84 14.58 3.68
C TYR A 41 2.72 15.65 4.35
N GLY A 42 2.11 16.61 5.06
CA GLY A 42 2.82 17.71 5.71
C GLY A 42 3.81 17.25 6.78
N LEU A 43 3.41 16.32 7.66
CA LEU A 43 4.27 15.78 8.71
C LEU A 43 5.41 14.92 8.14
N SER A 44 5.14 14.11 7.13
CA SER A 44 6.16 13.28 6.48
C SER A 44 7.17 14.15 5.72
N ALA A 45 6.68 15.15 4.99
CA ALA A 45 7.51 16.15 4.32
C ALA A 45 8.37 16.92 5.33
N TRP A 46 7.78 17.40 6.44
CA TRP A 46 8.53 18.08 7.50
C TRP A 46 9.61 17.19 8.14
N ALA A 47 9.31 15.90 8.36
CA ALA A 47 10.26 14.97 8.96
C ALA A 47 11.45 14.66 8.03
N MET A 48 11.27 14.73 6.71
CA MET A 48 12.25 14.35 5.68
C MET A 48 12.75 15.53 4.82
N PHE A 49 12.38 16.77 5.17
CA PHE A 49 12.58 17.96 4.34
C PHE A 49 14.03 18.20 3.88
N GLU A 50 15.00 17.87 4.72
CA GLU A 50 16.43 18.14 4.49
C GLU A 50 17.00 17.37 3.30
N ASP A 51 16.42 16.22 2.95
CA ASP A 51 16.95 15.33 1.91
C ASP A 51 16.07 15.28 0.66
N LEU A 52 14.77 15.65 0.76
CA LEU A 52 13.81 15.58 -0.35
C LEU A 52 14.19 16.47 -1.55
N ARG A 53 14.42 15.85 -2.72
CA ARG A 53 14.74 16.55 -3.98
C ARG A 53 13.90 16.06 -5.16
N GLY A 54 13.45 17.00 -5.99
CA GLY A 54 12.82 16.72 -7.27
C GLY A 54 11.62 15.76 -7.18
N VAL A 55 11.76 14.58 -7.78
CA VAL A 55 10.71 13.54 -7.85
C VAL A 55 10.39 12.92 -6.49
N GLU A 56 11.33 12.95 -5.54
CA GLU A 56 11.16 12.34 -4.21
C GLU A 56 9.99 12.93 -3.44
N TRP A 57 9.67 14.21 -3.68
CA TRP A 57 8.48 14.86 -3.12
C TRP A 57 7.18 14.12 -3.46
N LEU A 58 7.13 13.45 -4.61
CA LEU A 58 6.02 12.62 -5.00
C LEU A 58 6.25 11.18 -4.50
N THR A 59 7.35 10.55 -4.89
CA THR A 59 7.54 9.10 -4.69
C THR A 59 7.68 8.72 -3.22
N VAL A 60 8.51 9.41 -2.45
CA VAL A 60 8.79 9.10 -1.04
C VAL A 60 7.57 9.36 -0.15
N LEU A 61 6.70 10.30 -0.53
CA LEU A 61 5.54 10.70 0.26
C LEU A 61 4.25 9.93 -0.06
N ILE A 62 4.20 9.16 -1.17
CA ILE A 62 3.03 8.34 -1.51
C ILE A 62 2.69 7.36 -0.39
N LEU A 63 3.64 6.52 0.03
CA LEU A 63 3.36 5.46 1.00
C LEU A 63 3.01 6.01 2.40
N PRO A 64 3.72 7.05 2.93
CA PRO A 64 3.36 7.69 4.20
C PRO A 64 1.98 8.34 4.21
N VAL A 65 1.43 8.72 3.05
CA VAL A 65 0.09 9.28 2.94
C VAL A 65 -0.95 8.17 2.76
N MET A 66 -0.67 7.19 1.90
CA MET A 66 -1.62 6.12 1.61
C MET A 66 -1.83 5.19 2.81
N TYR A 67 -0.81 4.97 3.64
CA TYR A 67 -0.93 4.10 4.82
C TYR A 67 -1.96 4.58 5.85
N PRO A 68 -1.89 5.83 6.38
CA PRO A 68 -2.91 6.33 7.30
C PRO A 68 -4.30 6.36 6.67
N VAL A 69 -4.43 6.69 5.38
CA VAL A 69 -5.72 6.64 4.67
C VAL A 69 -6.26 5.21 4.63
N ALA A 70 -5.43 4.25 4.24
CA ALA A 70 -5.80 2.83 4.15
C ALA A 70 -6.23 2.27 5.51
N VAL A 71 -5.46 2.56 6.56
CA VAL A 71 -5.78 2.09 7.91
C VAL A 71 -7.03 2.78 8.46
N ALA A 72 -7.19 4.08 8.25
CA ALA A 72 -8.39 4.80 8.71
C ALA A 72 -9.67 4.31 8.01
N LEU A 73 -9.59 4.02 6.71
CA LEU A 73 -10.69 3.43 5.96
C LEU A 73 -11.03 2.01 6.43
N PHE A 74 -10.02 1.15 6.57
CA PHE A 74 -10.19 -0.23 7.01
C PHE A 74 -10.66 -0.33 8.47
N TYR A 75 -10.25 0.60 9.32
CA TYR A 75 -10.65 0.66 10.74
C TYR A 75 -12.17 0.63 10.92
N PHE A 76 -12.92 1.27 10.01
CA PHE A 76 -14.39 1.31 10.09
C PHE A 76 -15.07 -0.04 9.82
N LEU A 77 -14.36 -1.00 9.22
CA LEU A 77 -14.88 -2.35 9.00
C LEU A 77 -14.75 -3.23 10.24
N LEU A 78 -13.98 -2.79 11.23
CA LEU A 78 -13.65 -3.59 12.41
C LEU A 78 -14.60 -3.31 13.58
N PRO A 79 -14.85 -4.31 14.44
CA PRO A 79 -15.69 -4.12 15.62
C PRO A 79 -15.12 -3.05 16.58
N GLU A 80 -15.99 -2.19 17.11
CA GLU A 80 -15.65 -1.12 18.07
C GLU A 80 -15.35 -1.64 19.49
N ARG A 81 -14.46 -2.63 19.61
CA ARG A 81 -13.99 -3.15 20.91
C ARG A 81 -12.73 -2.43 21.34
N PHE A 82 -12.63 -2.09 22.62
CA PHE A 82 -11.46 -1.40 23.18
C PHE A 82 -10.13 -2.11 22.86
N LEU A 83 -10.09 -3.44 22.95
CA LEU A 83 -8.91 -4.24 22.63
C LEU A 83 -8.51 -4.12 21.15
N THR A 84 -9.49 -4.28 20.25
CA THR A 84 -9.30 -4.13 18.80
C THR A 84 -8.78 -2.73 18.45
N ARG A 85 -9.39 -1.68 19.01
CA ARG A 85 -8.95 -0.29 18.86
C ARG A 85 -7.50 -0.08 19.28
N THR A 86 -7.14 -0.57 20.47
CA THR A 86 -5.79 -0.40 21.02
C THR A 86 -4.76 -1.16 20.20
N MET A 87 -5.08 -2.38 19.78
CA MET A 87 -4.21 -3.18 18.92
C MET A 87 -3.96 -2.50 17.58
N ILE A 88 -5.01 -2.01 16.90
CA ILE A 88 -4.85 -1.35 15.60
C ILE A 88 -4.01 -0.08 15.73
N LEU A 89 -4.24 0.74 16.76
CA LEU A 89 -3.44 1.95 16.99
C LEU A 89 -1.97 1.61 17.29
N GLY A 90 -1.72 0.53 18.04
CA GLY A 90 -0.37 0.02 18.29
C GLY A 90 0.33 -0.43 17.00
N PHE A 91 -0.34 -1.27 16.21
CA PHE A 91 0.17 -1.72 14.90
C PHE A 91 0.36 -0.55 13.94
N PHE A 92 -0.56 0.41 13.92
CA PHE A 92 -0.46 1.61 13.12
C PHE A 92 0.75 2.46 13.50
N GLY A 93 0.95 2.76 14.79
CA GLY A 93 2.07 3.58 15.23
C GLY A 93 3.43 2.95 14.91
N ILE A 94 3.57 1.64 15.15
CA ILE A 94 4.77 0.88 14.81
C ILE A 94 4.97 0.84 13.29
N GLY A 95 3.92 0.52 12.54
CA GLY A 95 3.93 0.46 11.08
C GLY A 95 4.28 1.80 10.45
N MET A 96 3.69 2.90 10.94
CA MET A 96 3.95 4.26 10.46
C MET A 96 5.41 4.67 10.74
N TYR A 97 5.94 4.36 11.93
CA TYR A 97 7.34 4.63 12.22
C TYR A 97 8.29 3.82 11.32
N ALA A 98 8.01 2.52 11.13
CA ALA A 98 8.79 1.66 10.24
C ALA A 98 8.73 2.15 8.79
N LEU A 99 7.57 2.62 8.34
CA LEU A 99 7.34 3.21 7.03
C LEU A 99 8.16 4.49 6.86
N LEU A 100 8.01 5.45 7.76
CA LEU A 100 8.78 6.71 7.72
C LEU A 100 10.29 6.46 7.74
N LEU A 101 10.74 5.47 8.51
CA LEU A 101 12.15 5.07 8.53
C LEU A 101 12.59 4.47 7.19
N THR A 102 11.76 3.65 6.57
CA THR A 102 12.01 3.02 5.27
C THR A 102 12.12 4.07 4.16
N GLU A 103 11.16 4.98 4.08
CA GLU A 103 11.15 6.09 3.12
C GLU A 103 12.34 7.02 3.32
N ASN A 104 12.70 7.28 4.57
CA ASN A 104 13.91 8.02 4.88
C ASN A 104 15.19 7.29 4.43
N ILE A 105 15.24 5.96 4.51
CA ILE A 105 16.37 5.18 3.97
C ILE A 105 16.43 5.31 2.45
N PHE A 106 15.30 5.25 1.75
CA PHE A 106 15.25 5.45 0.28
C PHE A 106 15.74 6.83 -0.11
N ASN A 107 15.27 7.88 0.56
CA ASN A 107 15.69 9.25 0.31
C ASN A 107 17.23 9.42 0.52
N VAL A 108 17.77 8.92 1.63
CA VAL A 108 19.24 9.00 1.86
C VAL A 108 20.00 8.09 0.87
N ALA A 109 19.41 6.98 0.45
CA ALA A 109 20.04 6.01 -0.44
C ALA A 109 20.11 6.49 -1.91
N ALA A 110 19.22 7.39 -2.32
CA ALA A 110 19.24 8.03 -3.64
C ALA A 110 20.52 8.86 -3.84
N ILE A 111 21.06 9.44 -2.76
CA ILE A 111 22.29 10.24 -2.79
C ILE A 111 23.54 9.35 -2.63
N ARG A 112 23.46 8.30 -1.81
CA ARG A 112 24.61 7.43 -1.50
C ARG A 112 24.18 6.01 -1.19
N THR A 113 24.94 5.01 -1.64
CA THR A 113 24.64 3.61 -1.32
C THR A 113 24.77 3.32 0.18
N ILE A 114 23.76 2.70 0.80
CA ILE A 114 23.75 2.35 2.22
C ILE A 114 23.41 0.86 2.40
N GLN A 115 24.05 0.18 3.34
CA GLN A 115 23.82 -1.24 3.62
C GLN A 115 22.37 -1.57 4.01
N LEU A 116 21.69 -0.62 4.67
CA LEU A 116 20.31 -0.77 5.12
C LEU A 116 19.28 -0.78 3.98
N LEU A 117 19.68 -0.42 2.76
CA LEU A 117 18.77 -0.34 1.60
C LEU A 117 18.09 -1.69 1.30
N ARG A 118 18.82 -2.81 1.45
CA ARG A 118 18.24 -4.15 1.23
C ARG A 118 17.11 -4.47 2.21
N ALA A 119 17.28 -4.07 3.48
CA ALA A 119 16.24 -4.24 4.48
C ALA A 119 15.05 -3.31 4.20
N ALA A 120 15.33 -2.08 3.77
CA ALA A 120 14.30 -1.11 3.38
C ALA A 120 13.44 -1.62 2.22
N HIS A 121 14.00 -2.23 1.17
CA HIS A 121 13.18 -2.82 0.10
C HIS A 121 12.24 -3.92 0.61
N ALA A 122 12.72 -4.81 1.50
CA ALA A 122 11.89 -5.88 2.04
C ALA A 122 10.73 -5.33 2.88
N VAL A 123 11.02 -4.36 3.75
CA VAL A 123 10.01 -3.70 4.60
C VAL A 123 9.04 -2.88 3.75
N GLY A 124 9.54 -2.09 2.79
CA GLY A 124 8.72 -1.28 1.89
C GLY A 124 7.79 -2.14 1.02
N PHE A 125 8.28 -3.27 0.51
CA PHE A 125 7.46 -4.23 -0.22
C PHE A 125 6.34 -4.81 0.66
N LEU A 126 6.66 -5.25 1.87
CA LEU A 126 5.67 -5.75 2.83
C LEU A 126 4.61 -4.69 3.17
N LEU A 127 5.04 -3.46 3.46
CA LEU A 127 4.15 -2.34 3.76
C LEU A 127 3.25 -1.99 2.58
N THR A 128 3.77 -2.04 1.34
CA THR A 128 2.99 -1.82 0.12
C THR A 128 1.86 -2.83 -0.01
N LEU A 129 2.13 -4.12 0.22
CA LEU A 129 1.11 -5.17 0.18
C LEU A 129 0.08 -5.01 1.30
N MET A 130 0.51 -4.62 2.50
CA MET A 130 -0.40 -4.36 3.61
C MET A 130 -1.32 -3.17 3.33
N VAL A 131 -0.79 -2.06 2.78
CA VAL A 131 -1.57 -0.90 2.35
C VAL A 131 -2.57 -1.29 1.26
N ALA A 132 -2.13 -2.06 0.27
CA ALA A 132 -2.98 -2.55 -0.81
C ALA A 132 -4.13 -3.43 -0.27
N PHE A 133 -3.84 -4.33 0.68
CA PHE A 133 -4.85 -5.15 1.33
C PHE A 133 -5.92 -4.29 2.03
N PHE A 134 -5.52 -3.35 2.89
CA PHE A 134 -6.47 -2.50 3.60
C PHE A 134 -7.31 -1.63 2.65
N LEU A 135 -6.71 -1.10 1.58
CA LEU A 135 -7.45 -0.32 0.58
C LEU A 135 -8.44 -1.17 -0.20
N TRP A 136 -8.02 -2.32 -0.72
CA TRP A 136 -8.87 -3.13 -1.59
C TRP A 136 -9.95 -3.88 -0.83
N ASP A 137 -9.67 -4.33 0.41
CA ASP A 137 -10.71 -4.86 1.30
C ASP A 137 -11.78 -3.80 1.60
N THR A 138 -11.37 -2.54 1.82
CA THR A 138 -12.30 -1.40 1.97
C THR A 138 -13.08 -1.11 0.70
N ILE A 139 -12.41 -1.03 -0.46
CA ILE A 139 -13.06 -0.77 -1.75
C ILE A 139 -14.13 -1.82 -2.05
N PHE A 140 -13.80 -3.10 -1.91
CA PHE A 140 -14.76 -4.19 -2.12
C PHE A 140 -15.87 -4.20 -1.05
N SER A 141 -15.59 -3.75 0.17
CA SER A 141 -16.59 -3.62 1.24
C SER A 141 -17.67 -2.57 0.95
N PHE A 142 -17.40 -1.58 0.08
CA PHE A 142 -18.42 -0.63 -0.37
C PHE A 142 -19.49 -1.27 -1.26
N ARG A 143 -19.28 -2.52 -1.74
CA ARG A 143 -20.23 -3.27 -2.58
C ARG A 143 -20.71 -2.47 -3.80
N LEU A 144 -19.84 -1.63 -4.37
CA LEU A 144 -20.13 -0.92 -5.61
C LEU A 144 -20.20 -1.90 -6.77
N TYR A 145 -20.75 -1.45 -7.91
CA TYR A 145 -20.67 -2.19 -9.16
C TYR A 145 -19.22 -2.52 -9.52
N GLY A 146 -18.98 -3.69 -10.11
CA GLY A 146 -17.62 -4.19 -10.39
C GLY A 146 -16.74 -3.20 -11.15
N TRP A 147 -17.30 -2.40 -12.06
CA TRP A 147 -16.59 -1.35 -12.78
C TRP A 147 -16.06 -0.24 -11.86
N TRP A 148 -16.85 0.20 -10.86
CA TRP A 148 -16.40 1.22 -9.91
C TRP A 148 -15.32 0.68 -8.97
N ASN A 149 -15.46 -0.56 -8.50
CA ASN A 149 -14.41 -1.21 -7.71
C ASN A 149 -13.11 -1.31 -8.52
N ALA A 150 -13.19 -1.74 -9.78
CA ALA A 150 -12.03 -1.85 -10.65
C ALA A 150 -11.34 -0.50 -10.90
N ILE A 151 -12.11 0.57 -11.14
CA ILE A 151 -11.56 1.94 -11.26
C ILE A 151 -10.86 2.37 -9.97
N LEU A 152 -11.45 2.11 -8.80
CA LEU A 152 -10.81 2.45 -7.51
C LEU A 152 -9.54 1.63 -7.28
N VAL A 153 -9.50 0.36 -7.67
CA VAL A 153 -8.29 -0.47 -7.66
C VAL A 153 -7.24 0.09 -8.62
N LEU A 154 -7.61 0.52 -9.82
CA LEU A 154 -6.69 1.16 -10.77
C LEU A 154 -6.06 2.43 -10.19
N VAL A 155 -6.89 3.33 -9.67
CA VAL A 155 -6.47 4.62 -9.11
C VAL A 155 -5.61 4.45 -7.86
N SER A 156 -5.93 3.48 -7.00
CA SER A 156 -5.13 3.21 -5.79
C SER A 156 -3.86 2.41 -6.08
N SER A 157 -3.89 1.48 -7.04
CA SER A 157 -2.72 0.64 -7.36
C SER A 157 -1.61 1.42 -8.06
N PHE A 158 -1.94 2.38 -8.92
CA PHE A 158 -0.95 3.14 -9.68
C PHE A 158 0.08 3.87 -8.81
N PRO A 159 -0.30 4.72 -7.84
CA PRO A 159 0.67 5.38 -6.97
C PRO A 159 1.48 4.38 -6.13
N LEU A 160 0.85 3.31 -5.62
CA LEU A 160 1.55 2.27 -4.85
C LEU A 160 2.64 1.58 -5.66
N ILE A 161 2.30 1.14 -6.88
CA ILE A 161 3.25 0.46 -7.76
C ILE A 161 4.34 1.44 -8.22
N LEU A 162 3.97 2.68 -8.54
CA LEU A 162 4.93 3.71 -8.96
C LEU A 162 5.99 3.95 -7.90
N GLN A 163 5.58 4.13 -6.64
CA GLN A 163 6.51 4.29 -5.52
C GLN A 163 7.38 3.04 -5.32
N ALA A 164 6.76 1.86 -5.32
CA ALA A 164 7.47 0.61 -5.08
C ALA A 164 8.47 0.25 -6.19
N LEU A 165 8.18 0.57 -7.46
CA LEU A 165 9.09 0.35 -8.58
C LEU A 165 10.20 1.40 -8.64
N TRP A 166 9.88 2.68 -8.40
CA TRP A 166 10.89 3.74 -8.31
C TRP A 166 11.91 3.44 -7.21
N SER A 167 11.45 2.86 -6.09
CA SER A 167 12.31 2.52 -4.96
C SER A 167 13.45 1.56 -5.33
N VAL A 168 13.35 0.78 -6.42
CA VAL A 168 14.35 -0.24 -6.80
C VAL A 168 15.68 0.38 -7.20
N ASN A 169 15.65 1.41 -8.05
CA ASN A 169 16.85 2.05 -8.59
C ASN A 169 17.13 3.43 -7.96
N LEU A 170 16.15 4.05 -7.29
CA LEU A 170 16.27 5.35 -6.62
C LEU A 170 16.84 6.45 -7.53
N GLU A 171 16.35 6.51 -8.77
CA GLU A 171 16.82 7.47 -9.76
C GLU A 171 16.25 8.88 -9.50
N GLU A 172 17.03 9.92 -9.81
CA GLU A 172 16.62 11.33 -9.60
C GLU A 172 15.37 11.73 -10.39
N LYS A 173 15.02 10.98 -11.45
CA LYS A 173 13.88 11.21 -12.33
C LYS A 173 13.05 9.94 -12.48
N LEU A 174 11.76 10.11 -12.74
CA LEU A 174 10.91 8.99 -13.16
C LEU A 174 11.30 8.58 -14.58
N THR A 175 11.82 7.36 -14.73
CA THR A 175 12.05 6.77 -16.05
C THR A 175 10.75 6.35 -16.70
N ALA A 176 10.70 6.43 -18.03
CA ALA A 176 9.56 5.96 -18.80
C ALA A 176 9.29 4.48 -18.55
N GLU A 177 10.34 3.69 -18.30
CA GLU A 177 10.23 2.27 -17.96
C GLU A 177 9.45 2.04 -16.65
N VAL A 178 9.80 2.75 -15.57
CA VAL A 178 9.08 2.66 -14.29
C VAL A 178 7.62 3.08 -14.43
N VAL A 179 7.35 4.17 -15.15
CA VAL A 179 5.97 4.63 -15.38
C VAL A 179 5.18 3.63 -16.22
N TYR A 180 5.77 3.08 -17.28
CA TYR A 180 5.14 2.09 -18.14
C TYR A 180 4.78 0.82 -17.37
N TYR A 181 5.73 0.24 -16.63
CA TYR A 181 5.44 -0.95 -15.84
C TYR A 181 4.44 -0.69 -14.71
N SER A 182 4.45 0.50 -14.11
CA SER A 182 3.44 0.89 -13.12
C SER A 182 2.06 0.94 -13.73
N ALA A 183 1.90 1.60 -14.88
CA ALA A 183 0.63 1.68 -15.59
C ALA A 183 0.16 0.30 -16.06
N ALA A 184 1.05 -0.52 -16.61
CA ALA A 184 0.74 -1.87 -17.10
C ALA A 184 0.27 -2.80 -15.98
N LEU A 185 0.97 -2.81 -14.83
CA LEU A 185 0.56 -3.61 -13.67
C LEU A 185 -0.75 -3.11 -13.08
N SER A 186 -0.96 -1.80 -12.96
CA SER A 186 -2.23 -1.24 -12.48
C SER A 186 -3.40 -1.58 -13.41
N TRP A 187 -3.18 -1.57 -14.74
CA TRP A 187 -4.19 -2.03 -15.69
C TRP A 187 -4.50 -3.52 -15.54
N ALA A 188 -3.48 -4.35 -15.31
CA ALA A 188 -3.70 -5.77 -15.05
C ALA A 188 -4.53 -5.99 -13.77
N LEU A 189 -4.25 -5.22 -12.70
CA LEU A 189 -5.01 -5.28 -11.45
C LEU A 189 -6.45 -4.78 -11.60
N PHE A 190 -6.69 -3.76 -12.43
CA PHE A 190 -8.06 -3.40 -12.82
C PHE A 190 -8.79 -4.57 -13.47
N GLY A 191 -8.15 -5.25 -14.43
CA GLY A 191 -8.78 -6.37 -15.14
C GLY A 191 -9.12 -7.51 -14.17
N LEU A 192 -8.19 -7.85 -13.28
CA LEU A 192 -8.39 -8.88 -12.27
C LEU A 192 -9.44 -8.50 -11.22
N SER A 193 -9.48 -7.24 -10.79
CA SER A 193 -10.49 -6.76 -9.84
C SER A 193 -11.89 -6.71 -10.46
N LEU A 194 -12.00 -6.41 -11.76
CA LEU A 194 -13.26 -6.53 -12.49
C LEU A 194 -13.70 -8.00 -12.58
N LEU A 195 -12.79 -8.91 -12.93
CA LEU A 195 -13.09 -10.35 -13.00
C LEU A 195 -13.55 -10.91 -11.66
N VAL A 196 -12.82 -10.63 -10.57
CA VAL A 196 -13.16 -11.16 -9.23
C VAL A 196 -14.46 -10.56 -8.69
N SER A 197 -14.86 -9.36 -9.15
CA SER A 197 -16.14 -8.75 -8.77
C SER A 197 -17.36 -9.54 -9.25
N PHE A 198 -17.18 -10.44 -10.23
CA PHE A 198 -18.25 -11.34 -10.70
C PHE A 198 -18.20 -12.73 -10.03
N TRP A 199 -17.20 -12.99 -9.19
CA TRP A 199 -17.08 -14.28 -8.50
C TRP A 199 -17.84 -14.26 -7.18
N PRO A 200 -18.52 -15.36 -6.81
CA PRO A 200 -19.22 -15.47 -5.52
C PRO A 200 -18.22 -15.77 -4.40
N VAL A 201 -17.32 -14.83 -4.13
CA VAL A 201 -16.29 -14.92 -3.09
C VAL A 201 -16.55 -13.90 -1.99
N THR A 202 -16.00 -14.16 -0.80
CA THR A 202 -16.02 -13.17 0.28
C THR A 202 -15.16 -11.96 -0.09
N ILE A 203 -15.49 -10.78 0.45
CA ILE A 203 -14.76 -9.53 0.22
C ILE A 203 -13.26 -9.70 0.51
N THR A 204 -12.93 -10.32 1.63
CA THR A 204 -11.55 -10.56 2.03
C THR A 204 -10.83 -11.52 1.09
N ALA A 205 -11.51 -12.55 0.56
CA ALA A 205 -10.91 -13.44 -0.44
C ALA A 205 -10.65 -12.71 -1.77
N ALA A 206 -11.55 -11.83 -2.19
CA ALA A 206 -11.34 -10.97 -3.37
C ALA A 206 -10.17 -10.00 -3.18
N ALA A 207 -10.08 -9.34 -2.01
CA ALA A 207 -8.97 -8.45 -1.69
C ALA A 207 -7.63 -9.19 -1.70
N LEU A 208 -7.54 -10.34 -1.02
CA LEU A 208 -6.33 -11.18 -1.00
C LEU A 208 -5.93 -11.68 -2.39
N PHE A 209 -6.91 -12.00 -3.25
CA PHE A 209 -6.65 -12.38 -4.63
C PHE A 209 -5.95 -11.26 -5.41
N VAL A 210 -6.47 -10.03 -5.34
CA VAL A 210 -5.87 -8.87 -6.03
C VAL A 210 -4.52 -8.49 -5.39
N VAL A 211 -4.37 -8.56 -4.06
CA VAL A 211 -3.07 -8.39 -3.35
C VAL A 211 -2.05 -9.41 -3.80
N THR A 212 -2.46 -10.65 -4.02
CA THR A 212 -1.55 -11.69 -4.51
C THR A 212 -1.14 -11.42 -5.95
N ALA A 213 -2.05 -10.94 -6.80
CA ALA A 213 -1.70 -10.50 -8.15
C ALA A 213 -0.70 -9.33 -8.11
N LEU A 214 -0.85 -8.38 -7.17
CA LEU A 214 0.13 -7.33 -6.94
C LEU A 214 1.46 -7.90 -6.46
N TYR A 215 1.48 -8.82 -5.49
CA TYR A 215 2.69 -9.49 -5.01
C TYR A 215 3.46 -10.14 -6.15
N VAL A 216 2.78 -10.90 -7.01
CA VAL A 216 3.38 -11.56 -8.17
C VAL A 216 3.87 -10.54 -9.18
N GLY A 217 3.01 -9.62 -9.62
CA GLY A 217 3.35 -8.64 -10.66
C GLY A 217 4.48 -7.70 -10.23
N LEU A 218 4.34 -7.08 -9.05
CA LEU A 218 5.34 -6.18 -8.48
C LEU A 218 6.65 -6.92 -8.21
N GLY A 219 6.60 -8.12 -7.62
CA GLY A 219 7.79 -8.91 -7.33
C GLY A 219 8.57 -9.30 -8.59
N LEU A 220 7.87 -9.72 -9.66
CA LEU A 220 8.51 -10.03 -10.94
C LEU A 220 9.16 -8.79 -11.57
N VAL A 221 8.46 -7.66 -11.61
CA VAL A 221 8.99 -6.42 -12.20
C VAL A 221 10.14 -5.86 -11.37
N GLN A 222 10.07 -5.86 -10.04
CA GLN A 222 11.20 -5.44 -9.19
C GLN A 222 12.44 -6.32 -9.42
N ASN A 223 12.26 -7.63 -9.58
CA ASN A 223 13.37 -8.54 -9.90
C ASN A 223 13.92 -8.32 -11.32
N TYR A 224 13.06 -7.98 -12.28
CA TYR A 224 13.45 -7.59 -13.63
C TYR A 224 14.30 -6.32 -13.63
N LEU A 225 13.80 -5.23 -13.02
CA LEU A 225 14.50 -3.95 -12.91
C LEU A 225 15.82 -4.08 -12.12
N SER A 226 15.87 -4.99 -11.14
CA SER A 226 17.10 -5.31 -10.41
C SER A 226 18.12 -6.14 -11.22
N GLY A 227 17.81 -6.56 -12.45
CA GLY A 227 18.66 -7.48 -13.23
C GLY A 227 18.76 -8.90 -12.64
N ARG A 228 17.82 -9.30 -11.79
CA ARG A 228 17.82 -10.59 -11.04
C ARG A 228 16.64 -11.49 -11.40
N LEU A 229 16.03 -11.29 -12.57
CA LEU A 229 14.90 -12.12 -13.01
C LEU A 229 15.40 -13.46 -13.56
N PHE A 230 15.51 -14.44 -12.67
CA PHE A 230 15.84 -15.81 -13.05
C PHE A 230 14.57 -16.63 -13.32
N LYS A 231 14.66 -17.62 -14.21
CA LYS A 231 13.56 -18.59 -14.48
C LYS A 231 13.06 -19.28 -13.20
N ARG A 232 13.92 -19.42 -12.19
CA ARG A 232 13.54 -19.96 -10.87
C ARG A 232 12.62 -18.99 -10.14
N THR A 233 13.01 -17.72 -10.03
CA THR A 233 12.21 -16.65 -9.41
C THR A 233 10.85 -16.53 -10.06
N ILE A 234 10.78 -16.56 -11.40
CA ILE A 234 9.51 -16.54 -12.14
C ILE A 234 8.59 -17.68 -11.69
N ARG A 235 9.12 -18.90 -11.62
CA ARG A 235 8.34 -20.07 -11.18
C ARG A 235 7.87 -19.94 -9.75
N GLU A 236 8.71 -19.47 -8.83
CA GLU A 236 8.35 -19.28 -7.41
C GLU A 236 7.16 -18.32 -7.27
N TYR A 237 7.19 -17.15 -7.92
CA TYR A 237 6.06 -16.22 -7.90
C TYR A 237 4.80 -16.79 -8.57
N LEU A 238 4.94 -17.44 -9.73
CA LEU A 238 3.79 -18.03 -10.42
C LEU A 238 3.14 -19.17 -9.63
N TRP A 239 3.92 -19.96 -8.88
CA TRP A 239 3.37 -20.98 -7.99
C TRP A 239 2.54 -20.39 -6.85
N VAL A 240 2.99 -19.28 -6.25
CA VAL A 240 2.20 -18.56 -5.24
C VAL A 240 0.90 -18.01 -5.85
N GLY A 241 1.00 -17.38 -7.02
CA GLY A 241 -0.18 -16.87 -7.73
C GLY A 241 -1.19 -17.97 -8.08
N LEU A 242 -0.70 -19.11 -8.58
CA LEU A 242 -1.53 -20.26 -8.90
C LEU A 242 -2.18 -20.87 -7.65
N ALA A 243 -1.43 -21.00 -6.55
CA ALA A 243 -1.96 -21.53 -5.30
C ALA A 243 -3.10 -20.66 -4.77
N VAL A 244 -2.93 -19.33 -4.72
CA VAL A 244 -4.00 -18.43 -4.28
C VAL A 244 -5.17 -18.43 -5.25
N PHE A 245 -4.93 -18.44 -6.57
CA PHE A 245 -6.00 -18.56 -7.56
C PHE A 245 -6.86 -19.80 -7.30
N LEU A 246 -6.23 -20.96 -7.10
CA LEU A 246 -6.94 -22.21 -6.80
C LEU A 246 -7.71 -22.08 -5.47
N ILE A 247 -7.08 -21.62 -4.40
CA ILE A 247 -7.74 -21.46 -3.09
C ILE A 247 -8.96 -20.55 -3.21
N THR A 248 -8.83 -19.38 -3.85
CA THR A 248 -9.94 -18.44 -4.06
C THR A 248 -11.04 -19.07 -4.92
N PHE A 249 -10.69 -19.80 -5.97
CA PHE A 249 -11.66 -20.49 -6.83
C PHE A 249 -12.42 -21.59 -6.09
N TRP A 250 -11.76 -22.33 -5.19
CA TRP A 250 -12.37 -23.35 -4.35
C TRP A 250 -13.25 -22.77 -3.23
N LEU A 251 -12.88 -21.61 -2.69
CA LEU A 251 -13.68 -20.89 -1.69
C LEU A 251 -14.91 -20.20 -2.29
N ALA A 252 -14.96 -20.02 -3.60
CA ALA A 252 -16.09 -19.39 -4.26
C ALA A 252 -17.33 -20.33 -4.21
N SER A 253 -18.45 -19.80 -3.73
CA SER A 253 -19.71 -20.55 -3.61
C SER A 253 -20.44 -20.58 -4.96
N TRP A 254 -19.88 -21.32 -5.93
CA TRP A 254 -20.45 -21.45 -7.29
C TRP A 254 -21.86 -22.08 -7.34
N GLY A 255 -22.34 -22.66 -6.24
CA GLY A 255 -23.57 -23.45 -6.20
C GLY A 255 -24.57 -23.12 -5.09
N GLU A 256 -24.30 -22.12 -4.23
CA GLU A 256 -25.33 -21.68 -3.26
C GLU A 256 -26.26 -20.67 -3.95
N LYS A 257 -27.53 -21.06 -4.06
CA LYS A 257 -28.59 -20.22 -4.63
C LYS A 257 -28.75 -18.94 -3.80
N PHE A 258 -28.66 -17.80 -4.49
CA PHE A 258 -29.17 -16.51 -4.02
C PHE A 258 -30.68 -16.58 -3.75
#